data_AF-A0A821RFN4-F1
#
_entry.id   AF-A0A821RFN4-F1
#
_cell.length_a   1.000
_cell.length_b   1.000
_cell.length_c   1.000
_cell.angle_alpha   90.00
_cell.angle_beta   90.00
_cell.angle_gamma   90.00
#
_symmetry.space_group_name_H-M   'P 1'
#
loop_
_entity.id
_entity.type
_entity.pdbx_description
1 polymer ?
#
loop_
_entity_poly.entity_id
_entity_poly.type
_entity_poly.pdbx_seq_one_letter_code
_entity_poly.pdbx_strand_id
1 'polypeptide(L)' 'MTCQSCSCEFCYLCGRRYNQIPFIGQHSNRFSMFGCPYNFYPEKPWLRRTIRGMIATGVVVASPIIVAGAVTAA' A
#
# COMPACT_ATOMS: atom_id res chain seq x y z
N MET A 1 19.20 6.49 10.01
CA MET A 1 18.85 7.17 8.74
C MET A 1 17.37 7.41 8.76
N THR A 2 16.97 8.55 9.32
CA THR A 2 15.58 8.89 9.59
C THR A 2 14.85 9.22 8.29
N CYS A 3 13.65 8.66 8.11
CA CYS A 3 12.84 9.02 6.95
C CYS A 3 12.31 10.45 7.10
N GLN A 4 12.58 11.35 6.13
CA GLN A 4 12.13 12.75 6.24
C GLN A 4 10.60 12.91 6.29
N SER A 5 9.84 11.98 5.70
CA SER A 5 8.37 12.03 5.73
C SER A 5 7.73 11.33 6.94
N CYS A 6 8.41 10.37 7.58
CA CYS A 6 7.84 9.60 8.70
C CYS A 6 8.59 9.79 10.02
N SER A 7 9.70 10.53 10.02
CA SER A 7 10.63 10.76 11.14
C SER A 7 11.10 9.52 11.93
N CYS A 8 10.81 8.31 11.43
CA CYS A 8 11.20 7.06 12.07
C CYS A 8 12.61 6.63 11.65
N GLU A 9 13.38 6.10 12.61
CA GLU A 9 14.73 5.53 12.44
C GLU A 9 14.76 4.30 11.52
N PHE A 10 13.63 3.58 11.41
CA PHE A 10 13.54 2.28 10.75
C PHE A 10 12.34 2.19 9.80
N CYS A 11 12.43 2.78 8.61
CA CYS A 11 11.44 2.58 7.56
C CYS A 11 12.01 1.74 6.41
N TYR A 12 11.58 0.47 6.31
CA TYR A 12 12.00 -0.47 5.26
C TYR A 12 11.75 0.03 3.82
N LEU A 13 10.83 1.00 3.65
CA LEU A 13 10.45 1.56 2.35
C LEU A 13 11.10 2.92 2.05
N CYS A 14 11.32 3.78 3.05
CA CYS A 14 12.05 5.05 2.82
C CYS A 14 13.54 4.82 2.53
N GLY A 15 14.09 3.68 2.95
CA GLY A 15 15.48 3.29 2.67
C GLY A 15 15.69 2.66 1.29
N ARG A 16 14.63 2.36 0.52
CA ARG A 16 14.71 1.92 -0.87
C ARG A 16 14.09 2.98 -1.78
N ARG A 17 14.66 3.20 -2.97
CA ARG A 17 14.22 4.23 -3.94
C ARG A 17 12.68 4.24 -4.06
N TYR A 18 12.08 5.42 -3.89
CA TYR A 18 10.63 5.62 -4.03
C TYR A 18 10.14 5.02 -5.35
N ASN A 19 9.32 3.98 -5.28
CA ASN A 19 8.76 3.38 -6.48
C ASN A 19 7.63 4.29 -6.99
N GLN A 20 7.66 4.65 -8.27
CA GLN A 20 6.74 5.65 -8.83
C GLN A 20 5.32 5.10 -9.09
N ILE A 21 5.09 3.82 -8.84
CA ILE A 21 3.79 3.17 -9.08
C ILE A 21 2.82 3.59 -7.95
N PRO A 22 1.68 4.24 -8.26
CA PRO A 22 0.81 4.91 -7.27
C PRO A 22 0.22 3.99 -6.18
N PHE A 23 0.18 2.68 -6.42
CA PHE A 23 -0.39 1.68 -5.51
C PHE A 23 0.62 0.77 -4.81
N ILE A 24 1.88 0.81 -5.24
CA ILE A 24 2.94 -0.08 -4.73
C ILE A 24 4.04 0.78 -4.13
N GLY A 25 4.07 0.86 -2.80
CA GLY A 25 5.26 1.37 -2.10
C GLY A 25 5.33 2.88 -1.92
N GLN A 26 4.29 3.65 -2.27
CA GLN A 26 4.27 5.09 -2.00
C GLN A 26 4.11 5.39 -0.50
N HIS A 27 4.77 6.48 -0.08
CA HIS A 27 4.87 6.90 1.30
C HIS A 27 3.74 7.87 1.73
N SER A 28 3.25 8.69 0.79
CA SER A 28 2.14 9.63 0.99
C SER A 28 0.79 8.92 1.15
N ASN A 29 0.62 7.78 0.48
CA ASN A 29 -0.67 7.10 0.43
C ASN A 29 -0.85 6.12 1.60
N ARG A 30 -1.78 6.44 2.52
CA ARG A 30 -2.04 5.65 3.74
C ARG A 30 -2.51 4.21 3.43
N PHE A 31 -3.18 4.03 2.30
CA PHE A 31 -3.81 2.76 1.89
C PHE A 31 -2.97 1.95 0.91
N SER A 32 -1.75 2.39 0.60
CA SER A 32 -0.83 1.61 -0.24
C SER A 32 -0.55 0.25 0.38
N MET A 33 -0.74 -0.83 -0.40
CA MET A 33 -0.55 -2.22 0.04
C MET A 33 0.86 -2.46 0.59
N PHE A 34 1.85 -1.82 -0.05
CA PHE A 34 3.26 -1.84 0.36
C PHE A 34 3.71 -0.50 0.95
N GLY A 35 2.81 0.32 1.50
CA GLY A 35 3.15 1.63 2.06
C GLY A 35 3.93 1.56 3.39
N CYS A 36 4.43 2.70 3.85
CA CYS A 36 5.14 2.79 5.13
C CYS A 36 4.27 2.29 6.30
N PRO A 37 4.76 1.38 7.17
CA PRO A 37 3.96 0.90 8.30
C PRO A 37 3.63 2.03 9.29
N TYR A 38 4.53 3.00 9.48
CA TYR A 38 4.36 4.06 10.47
C TYR A 38 3.35 5.15 10.07
N ASN A 39 3.00 5.26 8.79
CA ASN A 39 1.98 6.20 8.31
C ASN A 39 0.54 5.71 8.60
N PHE A 40 0.35 4.41 8.81
CA PHE A 40 -0.99 3.82 9.00
C PHE A 40 -1.02 2.88 10.20
N TYR A 41 -1.56 3.36 11.31
CA TYR A 41 -1.64 2.67 12.61
C TYR A 41 -0.28 2.11 13.09
N PRO A 42 0.69 2.98 13.44
CA PRO A 42 2.02 2.57 13.89
C PRO A 42 1.97 1.57 15.05
N GLU A 43 1.13 1.85 16.06
CA GLU A 43 1.01 1.08 17.31
C GLU A 43 0.21 -0.22 17.19
N LYS A 44 -0.57 -0.40 16.13
CA LYS A 44 -1.50 -1.54 15.99
C LYS A 44 -1.16 -2.38 14.75
N PRO A 45 -0.15 -3.27 14.83
CA PRO A 45 0.32 -4.04 13.68
C PRO A 45 -0.74 -4.96 13.10
N TRP A 46 -1.60 -5.52 13.95
CA TRP A 46 -2.71 -6.40 13.55
C TRP A 46 -3.73 -5.66 12.69
N LEU A 47 -4.20 -4.49 13.16
CA LEU A 47 -5.17 -3.66 12.44
C LEU A 47 -4.62 -3.17 11.09
N ARG A 48 -3.33 -2.79 11.06
CA ARG A 48 -2.65 -2.43 9.82
C ARG A 48 -2.63 -3.60 8.83
N ARG A 49 -2.36 -4.82 9.31
CA ARG A 49 -2.24 -6.01 8.45
C ARG A 49 -3.59 -6.48 7.94
N THR A 50 -4.65 -6.38 8.74
CA THR A 50 -6.02 -6.71 8.31
C THR A 50 -6.53 -5.72 7.25
N ILE A 51 -6.37 -4.41 7.46
CA ILE A 51 -6.83 -3.40 6.50
C ILE A 51 -6.06 -3.50 5.18
N ARG A 52 -4.73 -3.63 5.23
CA ARG A 52 -3.94 -3.83 4.00
C ARG A 52 -4.22 -5.16 3.31
N GLY A 53 -4.49 -6.22 4.08
CA GLY A 53 -4.95 -7.49 3.57
C GLY A 53 -6.29 -7.37 2.85
N MET A 54 -7.26 -6.65 3.43
CA MET A 54 -8.56 -6.38 2.79
C MET A 54 -8.42 -5.59 1.49
N ILE A 55 -7.56 -4.57 1.47
CA ILE A 55 -7.31 -3.79 0.24
C ILE A 55 -6.67 -4.67 -0.82
N ALA A 56 -5.68 -5.49 -0.46
CA ALA A 56 -5.04 -6.43 -1.38
C ALA A 56 -6.06 -7.41 -1.98
N THR A 57 -6.90 -8.02 -1.14
CA THR A 57 -7.96 -8.92 -1.61
C THR A 57 -8.97 -8.19 -2.49
N GLY A 58 -9.34 -6.95 -2.13
CA GLY A 58 -10.24 -6.14 -2.94
C GLY A 58 -9.68 -5.87 -4.34
N VAL A 59 -8.40 -5.49 -4.44
CA VAL A 59 -7.74 -5.26 -5.74
C VAL A 59 -7.62 -6.57 -6.55
N VAL A 60 -7.30 -7.69 -5.90
CA VAL A 60 -7.17 -9.00 -6.56
C VAL A 60 -8.51 -9.55 -7.05
N VAL A 61 -9.59 -9.32 -6.30
CA VAL A 61 -10.94 -9.77 -6.68
C VAL A 61 -11.57 -8.83 -7.70
N ALA A 62 -11.36 -7.52 -7.58
CA ALA A 62 -11.90 -6.55 -8.51
C ALA A 62 -11.20 -6.60 -9.89
N SER A 63 -9.90 -6.92 -9.94
CA SER A 63 -9.15 -6.95 -11.20
C SER A 63 -9.73 -7.88 -12.27
N PRO A 64 -10.08 -9.16 -12.02
CA PRO A 64 -10.71 -10.01 -13.03
C PRO A 64 -12.11 -9.52 -13.41
N ILE A 65 -12.87 -8.91 -12.49
CA ILE A 65 -14.21 -8.38 -12.77
C ILE A 65 -14.12 -7.18 -13.74
N ILE A 66 -13.18 -6.27 -13.49
CA ILE A 66 -12.94 -5.11 -14.36
C ILE A 66 -12.47 -5.56 -15.74
N VAL A 67 -11.54 -6.52 -15.79
CA VAL A 67 -11.05 -7.08 -17.06
C VAL A 67 -12.17 -7.79 -17.81
N ALA A 68 -12.95 -8.65 -17.14
CA ALA A 68 -14.09 -9.34 -17.71
C ALA A 68 -15.14 -8.36 -18.26
N GLY A 69 -15.49 -7.33 -17.48
CA GLY A 69 -16.43 -6.29 -17.91
C GLY A 69 -15.91 -5.52 -19.13
N ALA A 70 -14.62 -5.18 -19.15
CA ALA A 70 -14.00 -4.48 -20.27
C ALA A 70 -13.98 -5.32 -21.55
N VAL A 71 -13.72 -6.63 -21.48
CA VAL A 71 -13.72 -7.50 -22.66
C VAL A 71 -15.13 -7.80 -23.18
N THR A 72 -16.16 -7.81 -22.32
CA THR A 72 -17.55 -7.98 -22.76
C THR A 72 -18.20 -6.72 -23.31
N ALA A 73 -17.62 -5.55 -23.01
CA ALA A 73 -18.11 -4.25 -23.46
C ALA A 73 -17.42 -3.76 -24.75
N ALA A 74 -16.41 -4.49 -25.24
CA ALA A 74 -15.70 -4.25 -26.50
C ALA A 74 -16.22 -5.20 -27.60
#